data_AF-A0ABD5VAA4-F1
#
_entry.id   AF-A0ABD5VAA4-F1
#
_cell.length_a   1.000
_cell.length_b   1.000
_cell.length_c   1.000
_cell.angle_alpha   90.00
_cell.angle_beta   90.00
_cell.angle_gamma   90.00
#
_symmetry.space_group_name_H-M   'P 1'
#
loop_
_entity.id
_entity.type
_entity.pdbx_description
1 polymer ?
#
loop_
_entity_poly.entity_id
_entity_poly.type
_entity_poly.pdbx_seq_one_letter_code
_entity_poly.pdbx_strand_id
1 'polypeptide(L)'
;MVASWRVARGTLLVASLAVFAALAWTAWPLDLSGVPLHRYAGFAAAGAFLWATSGYVVRWALRFAGTDSDAGDADTGRAIGKVENALVLTLVLTGAYTALGLVFTAKSIVRWQDMDSENTTYYLTGSVANFTYSLLVGVAALAVFGPSPF
;
A
#
# COMPACT_ATOMS: atom_id res chain seq x y z
N MET A 1 0.79 -18.07 30.19
CA MET A 1 0.50 -16.97 29.24
C MET A 1 0.86 -17.27 27.77
N VAL A 2 1.46 -18.41 27.41
CA VAL A 2 1.87 -18.71 26.00
C VAL A 2 0.76 -19.37 25.15
N ALA A 3 -0.27 -19.94 25.79
CA ALA A 3 -1.32 -20.72 25.10
C ALA A 3 -2.30 -19.86 24.28
N SER A 4 -2.62 -18.63 24.69
CA SER A 4 -3.56 -17.74 23.99
C SER A 4 -3.02 -17.20 22.66
N TRP A 5 -1.70 -17.08 22.53
CA TRP A 5 -1.04 -16.56 21.32
C TRP A 5 -1.08 -17.53 20.14
N ARG A 6 -1.10 -18.84 20.40
CA ARG A 6 -1.19 -19.87 19.34
C ARG A 6 -2.58 -19.90 18.69
N VAL A 7 -3.61 -19.73 19.51
CA VAL A 7 -5.01 -19.66 19.04
C VAL A 7 -5.26 -18.36 18.27
N ALA A 8 -4.75 -17.22 18.76
CA ALA A 8 -4.86 -15.93 18.08
C ALA A 8 -4.16 -15.92 16.71
N ARG A 9 -3.00 -16.56 16.58
CA ARG A 9 -2.32 -16.71 15.28
C ARG A 9 -3.12 -17.59 14.32
N GLY A 10 -3.73 -18.67 14.82
CA GLY A 10 -4.56 -19.56 14.01
C GLY A 10 -5.82 -18.87 13.48
N THR A 11 -6.53 -18.12 14.32
CA THR A 11 -7.73 -17.40 13.90
C THR A 11 -7.43 -16.29 12.89
N LEU A 12 -6.30 -15.57 13.06
CA LEU A 12 -5.86 -14.55 12.11
C LEU A 12 -5.50 -15.13 10.74
N LEU A 13 -4.84 -16.28 10.71
CA LEU A 13 -4.51 -16.96 9.45
C LEU A 13 -5.75 -17.45 8.72
N VAL A 14 -6.70 -18.06 9.44
CA VAL A 14 -7.98 -18.52 8.87
C VAL A 14 -8.80 -17.34 8.35
N ALA A 15 -8.87 -16.23 9.10
CA ALA A 15 -9.54 -15.01 8.64
C ALA A 15 -8.87 -14.42 7.39
N SER A 16 -7.53 -14.38 7.34
CA SER A 16 -6.78 -13.87 6.18
C SER A 16 -6.99 -14.74 4.93
N LEU A 17 -7.00 -16.07 5.10
CA LEU A 17 -7.29 -17.02 4.03
C LEU A 17 -8.74 -16.91 3.53
N ALA A 18 -9.70 -16.74 4.44
CA ALA A 18 -11.11 -16.55 4.08
C ALA A 18 -11.34 -15.24 3.33
N VAL A 19 -10.70 -14.15 3.75
CA VAL A 19 -10.73 -12.86 3.03
C VAL A 19 -10.08 -12.99 1.66
N PHE A 20 -8.91 -13.62 1.56
CA PHE A 20 -8.24 -13.86 0.29
C PHE A 20 -9.10 -14.72 -0.66
N ALA A 21 -9.71 -15.79 -0.16
CA ALA A 21 -10.61 -16.64 -0.93
C ALA A 21 -11.87 -15.90 -1.39
N ALA A 22 -12.45 -15.06 -0.53
CA ALA A 22 -13.60 -14.23 -0.89
C ALA A 22 -13.25 -13.19 -1.96
N LEU A 23 -12.08 -12.54 -1.86
CA LEU A 23 -11.57 -11.60 -2.86
C LEU A 23 -11.23 -12.30 -4.18
N ALA A 24 -10.65 -13.50 -4.13
CA ALA A 24 -10.38 -14.32 -5.31
C ALA A 24 -11.66 -14.80 -5.99
N TRP A 25 -12.69 -15.12 -5.19
CA TRP A 25 -14.01 -15.52 -5.67
C TRP A 25 -14.75 -14.36 -6.35
N THR A 26 -14.68 -13.15 -5.80
CA THR A 26 -15.29 -11.96 -6.44
C THR A 26 -14.49 -11.45 -7.63
N ALA A 27 -13.17 -11.68 -7.65
CA ALA A 27 -12.30 -11.28 -8.75
C ALA A 27 -12.31 -12.26 -9.94
N TRP A 28 -12.89 -13.46 -9.80
CA TRP A 28 -12.95 -14.45 -10.88
C TRP A 28 -14.39 -14.64 -11.39
N PRO A 29 -14.68 -14.43 -12.69
CA PRO A 29 -13.75 -14.28 -13.80
C PRO A 29 -13.35 -12.82 -13.98
N LEU A 30 -12.05 -12.55 -14.06
CA LEU A 30 -11.54 -11.33 -14.69
C LEU A 30 -11.97 -11.41 -16.16
N ASP A 31 -13.12 -10.85 -16.50
CA ASP A 31 -13.52 -10.71 -17.88
C ASP A 31 -12.63 -9.67 -18.55
N LEU A 32 -11.53 -10.16 -19.13
CA LEU A 32 -10.58 -9.35 -19.88
C LEU A 32 -11.09 -9.04 -21.30
N SER A 33 -12.26 -9.56 -21.70
CA SER A 33 -12.71 -9.60 -23.09
C SER A 33 -13.54 -8.39 -23.56
N GLY A 34 -13.68 -7.34 -22.72
CA GLY A 34 -14.42 -6.13 -23.08
C GLY A 34 -13.74 -4.80 -22.72
N VAL A 35 -12.54 -4.82 -22.12
CA VAL A 35 -11.87 -3.60 -21.67
C VAL A 35 -10.84 -3.17 -22.72
N PRO A 36 -10.89 -1.92 -23.21
CA PRO A 36 -9.98 -1.49 -24.27
C PRO A 36 -8.52 -1.42 -23.78
N LEU A 37 -7.58 -1.84 -24.64
CA LEU A 37 -6.14 -1.99 -24.32
C LEU A 37 -5.50 -0.74 -23.70
N HIS A 38 -5.94 0.46 -24.11
CA HIS A 38 -5.41 1.72 -23.59
C HIS A 38 -5.64 1.88 -22.08
N ARG A 39 -6.68 1.25 -21.50
CA ARG A 39 -6.92 1.27 -20.05
C ARG A 39 -5.90 0.42 -19.30
N TYR A 40 -5.62 -0.79 -19.79
CA TYR A 40 -4.57 -1.64 -19.23
C TYR A 40 -3.19 -0.98 -19.34
N ALA A 41 -2.89 -0.39 -20.50
CA ALA A 41 -1.66 0.37 -20.71
C ALA A 41 -1.58 1.59 -19.77
N GLY A 42 -2.69 2.29 -19.56
CA GLY A 42 -2.79 3.41 -18.64
C GLY A 42 -2.52 3.02 -17.18
N PHE A 43 -3.15 1.95 -16.69
CA PHE A 43 -2.88 1.45 -15.33
C PHE A 43 -1.45 0.93 -15.16
N ALA A 44 -0.91 0.24 -16.17
CA ALA A 44 0.49 -0.20 -16.16
C ALA A 44 1.46 0.99 -16.13
N ALA A 45 1.20 2.03 -16.93
CA ALA A 45 1.98 3.25 -16.96
C ALA A 45 1.90 4.00 -15.62
N ALA A 46 0.72 4.11 -15.01
CA ALA A 46 0.54 4.69 -13.68
C ALA A 46 1.29 3.90 -12.60
N GLY A 47 1.27 2.57 -12.67
CA GLY A 47 2.04 1.70 -11.78
C GLY A 47 3.55 1.90 -11.93
N ALA A 48 4.06 1.93 -13.16
CA ALA A 48 5.47 2.21 -13.46
C ALA A 48 5.89 3.61 -12.99
N PHE A 49 5.04 4.61 -13.23
CA PHE A 49 5.23 5.98 -12.75
C PHE A 49 5.32 6.02 -11.23
N LEU A 50 4.38 5.41 -10.52
CA LEU A 50 4.40 5.32 -9.05
C LEU A 50 5.69 4.66 -8.55
N TRP A 51 6.08 3.54 -9.15
CA TRP A 51 7.30 2.83 -8.81
C TRP A 51 8.56 3.66 -9.03
N ALA A 52 8.65 4.43 -10.12
CA ALA A 52 9.81 5.29 -10.38
C ALA A 52 9.87 6.50 -9.44
N THR A 53 8.71 7.09 -9.10
CA THR A 53 8.64 8.41 -8.45
C THR A 53 8.52 8.37 -6.94
N SER A 54 7.95 7.30 -6.35
CA SER A 54 7.63 7.30 -4.90
C SER A 54 8.84 7.52 -4.00
N GLY A 55 10.02 7.04 -4.41
CA GLY A 55 11.26 7.22 -3.65
C GLY A 55 11.70 8.68 -3.58
N TYR A 56 11.47 9.46 -4.63
CA TYR A 56 11.77 10.89 -4.64
C TYR A 56 10.82 11.65 -3.71
N VAL A 57 9.52 11.32 -3.73
CA VAL A 57 8.50 11.94 -2.88
C VAL A 57 8.78 11.67 -1.39
N VAL A 58 9.11 10.42 -1.04
CA VAL A 58 9.47 10.05 0.33
C VAL A 58 10.71 10.81 0.79
N ARG A 59 11.78 10.84 0.00
CA ARG A 59 13.00 11.61 0.34
C ARG A 59 12.72 13.10 0.50
N TRP A 60 11.86 13.65 -0.34
CA TRP A 60 11.45 15.06 -0.23
C TRP A 60 10.71 15.31 1.08
N ALA A 61 9.76 14.45 1.45
CA ALA A 61 9.02 14.56 2.70
C ALA A 61 9.93 14.43 3.93
N LEU A 62 10.90 13.51 3.92
CA LEU A 62 11.86 13.32 5.00
C LEU A 62 12.79 14.54 5.18
N ARG A 63 13.28 15.11 4.07
CA ARG A 63 14.09 16.34 4.10
C ARG A 63 13.30 17.52 4.66
N PHE A 64 12.03 17.62 4.30
CA PHE A 64 11.14 18.65 4.84
C PHE A 64 10.93 18.48 6.35
N ALA A 65 10.88 17.24 6.84
CA ALA A 65 10.79 16.93 8.26
C ALA A 65 12.13 17.05 9.02
N GLY A 66 13.25 17.32 8.32
CA GLY A 66 14.57 17.43 8.94
C GLY A 66 15.09 16.12 9.56
N THR A 67 14.62 14.97 9.06
CA THR A 67 15.02 13.65 9.59
C THR A 67 16.13 13.05 8.74
N ASP A 68 17.20 12.63 9.40
CA ASP A 68 18.23 11.79 8.81
C ASP A 68 18.02 10.33 9.24
N SER A 69 18.49 9.40 8.43
CA SER A 69 18.34 7.97 8.67
C SER A 69 19.60 7.26 8.21
N ASP A 70 19.95 6.18 8.92
CA ASP A 70 21.08 5.35 8.56
C ASP A 70 20.82 4.62 7.22
N ALA A 71 21.90 4.31 6.51
CA ALA A 71 21.83 3.69 5.19
C ALA A 71 21.03 2.37 5.17
N GLY A 72 21.15 1.54 6.22
CA GLY A 72 20.42 0.27 6.33
C GLY A 72 18.90 0.44 6.49
N ASP A 73 18.48 1.43 7.27
CA ASP A 73 17.08 1.78 7.50
C ASP A 73 16.46 2.44 6.25
N ALA A 74 17.27 3.21 5.52
CA ALA A 74 16.90 3.79 4.23
C ALA A 74 16.62 2.72 3.17
N ASP A 75 17.43 1.66 3.12
CA ASP A 75 17.26 0.59 2.14
C ASP A 75 16.09 -0.34 2.49
N THR A 76 15.94 -0.69 3.77
CA THR A 76 14.80 -1.47 4.27
C THR A 76 13.48 -0.72 4.05
N GLY A 77 13.45 0.58 4.39
CA GLY A 77 12.30 1.45 4.16
C GLY A 77 11.93 1.56 2.68
N ARG A 78 12.92 1.62 1.78
CA ARG A 78 12.69 1.64 0.33
C ARG A 78 12.06 0.35 -0.17
N ALA A 79 12.54 -0.81 0.27
CA ALA A 79 11.99 -2.10 -0.12
C ALA A 79 10.53 -2.26 0.35
N ILE A 80 10.26 -1.95 1.62
CA ILE A 80 8.90 -1.97 2.20
C ILE A 80 7.98 -1.00 1.44
N GLY A 81 8.48 0.19 1.11
CA GLY A 81 7.73 1.19 0.35
C GLY A 81 7.26 0.70 -1.02
N LYS A 82 8.05 -0.11 -1.74
CA LYS A 82 7.62 -0.67 -3.03
C LYS A 82 6.50 -1.70 -2.90
N VAL A 83 6.55 -2.52 -1.85
CA VAL A 83 5.47 -3.47 -1.55
C VAL A 83 4.18 -2.72 -1.20
N GLU A 84 4.29 -1.65 -0.41
CA GLU A 84 3.16 -0.80 -0.07
C GLU A 84 2.54 -0.13 -1.29
N ASN A 85 3.35 0.39 -2.22
CA ASN A 85 2.85 0.98 -3.46
C ASN A 85 1.98 -0.02 -4.24
N ALA A 86 2.46 -1.26 -4.38
CA ALA A 86 1.73 -2.32 -5.06
C ALA A 86 0.41 -2.61 -4.34
N LEU A 87 0.45 -2.77 -3.01
CA LEU A 87 -0.73 -3.04 -2.19
C LEU A 87 -1.78 -1.91 -2.29
N VAL A 88 -1.36 -0.66 -2.11
CA VAL A 88 -2.25 0.51 -2.20
C VAL A 88 -2.86 0.61 -3.60
N LEU A 89 -2.04 0.49 -4.65
CA LEU A 89 -2.52 0.55 -6.03
C LEU A 89 -3.54 -0.56 -6.30
N THR A 90 -3.26 -1.81 -5.91
CA THR A 90 -4.21 -2.92 -6.07
C THR A 90 -5.52 -2.67 -5.32
N LEU A 91 -5.46 -2.22 -4.07
CA LEU A 91 -6.67 -1.97 -3.29
C LEU A 91 -7.51 -0.81 -3.84
N VAL A 92 -6.86 0.23 -4.35
CA VAL A 92 -7.55 1.34 -5.03
C VAL A 92 -8.21 0.84 -6.31
N LEU A 93 -7.47 0.15 -7.19
CA LEU A 93 -7.99 -0.34 -8.48
C LEU A 93 -9.14 -1.35 -8.32
N THR A 94 -9.16 -2.11 -7.22
CA THR A 94 -10.24 -3.05 -6.88
C THR A 94 -11.39 -2.39 -6.10
N GLY A 95 -11.31 -1.10 -5.79
CA GLY A 95 -12.30 -0.36 -5.01
C GLY A 95 -12.37 -0.77 -3.53
N ALA A 96 -11.39 -1.50 -3.03
CA ALA A 96 -11.35 -2.05 -1.67
C ALA A 96 -10.88 -1.00 -0.63
N TYR A 97 -11.53 0.17 -0.59
CA TYR A 97 -11.15 1.28 0.30
C TYR A 97 -11.26 0.94 1.79
N THR A 98 -12.17 0.05 2.18
CA THR A 98 -12.23 -0.46 3.57
C THR A 98 -10.96 -1.23 3.93
N ALA A 99 -10.52 -2.15 3.06
CA ALA A 99 -9.29 -2.90 3.27
C ALA A 99 -8.06 -1.98 3.26
N LEU A 100 -8.06 -0.96 2.41
CA LEU A 100 -7.03 0.08 2.38
C LEU A 100 -6.92 0.81 3.73
N GLY A 101 -8.05 1.20 4.34
CA GLY A 101 -8.08 1.80 5.67
C GLY A 101 -7.61 0.86 6.79
N LEU A 102 -7.96 -0.41 6.72
CA LEU A 102 -7.48 -1.44 7.66
C LEU A 102 -5.96 -1.63 7.57
N VAL A 103 -5.41 -1.69 6.35
CA VAL A 103 -3.96 -1.78 6.13
C VAL A 103 -3.24 -0.55 6.68
N PHE A 104 -3.75 0.65 6.39
CA PHE A 104 -3.19 1.90 6.92
C PHE A 104 -3.16 1.93 8.45
N THR A 105 -4.26 1.48 9.08
CA THR A 105 -4.40 1.42 10.53
C THR A 105 -3.43 0.40 11.13
N ALA A 106 -3.42 -0.83 10.61
CA ALA A 106 -2.53 -1.89 11.08
C ALA A 106 -1.06 -1.48 10.98
N LYS A 107 -0.68 -0.85 9.87
CA LYS A 107 0.65 -0.28 9.65
C LYS A 107 1.00 0.74 10.74
N SER A 108 0.11 1.69 10.99
CA SER A 108 0.31 2.77 11.98
C SER A 108 0.48 2.23 13.41
N ILE A 109 -0.27 1.19 13.78
CA ILE A 109 -0.18 0.54 15.09
C ILE A 109 1.16 -0.19 15.26
N VAL A 110 1.61 -0.95 14.24
CA VAL A 110 2.88 -1.68 14.32
C VAL A 110 4.06 -0.71 14.47
N ARG A 111 4.05 0.43 13.76
CA ARG A 111 5.10 1.46 13.92
C ARG A 111 5.10 2.12 15.29
N TRP A 112 3.96 2.16 15.97
CA TRP A 112 3.86 2.79 17.29
C TRP A 112 4.58 2.00 18.39
N GLN A 113 4.96 0.73 18.15
CA GLN A 113 5.57 -0.14 19.16
C GLN A 113 7.11 -0.04 19.26
N ASP A 114 7.79 0.58 18.29
CA ASP A 114 9.26 0.67 18.20
C ASP A 114 9.78 2.08 18.62
N MET A 115 9.34 2.57 19.78
CA MET A 115 9.54 3.96 20.23
C MET A 115 10.98 4.28 20.70
N ASP A 116 11.89 4.50 19.75
CA ASP A 116 12.99 5.45 19.91
C ASP A 116 12.68 6.73 19.11
N SER A 117 12.86 7.89 19.73
CA SER A 117 12.26 9.15 19.27
C SER A 117 12.75 9.66 17.90
N GLU A 118 14.02 9.42 17.54
CA GLU A 118 14.57 9.84 16.24
C GLU A 118 14.10 8.92 15.10
N ASN A 119 14.06 7.60 15.32
CA ASN A 119 13.59 6.65 14.32
C ASN A 119 12.09 6.79 14.04
N THR A 120 11.30 7.14 15.06
CA THR A 120 9.84 7.27 14.94
C THR A 120 9.43 8.30 13.89
N THR A 121 10.02 9.50 13.90
CA THR A 121 9.67 10.56 12.95
C THR A 121 10.03 10.20 11.52
N TYR A 122 11.20 9.58 11.31
CA TYR A 122 11.63 9.07 10.01
C TYR A 122 10.63 8.03 9.46
N TYR A 123 10.33 6.99 10.24
CA TYR A 123 9.45 5.91 9.80
C TYR A 123 8.02 6.37 9.59
N LEU A 124 7.49 7.24 10.44
CA LEU A 124 6.13 7.77 10.34
C LEU A 124 5.99 8.68 9.12
N THR A 125 6.90 9.66 8.97
CA THR A 125 6.89 10.60 7.84
C THR A 125 7.03 9.87 6.52
N GLY A 126 8.00 8.97 6.41
CA GLY A 126 8.21 8.20 5.18
C GLY A 126 7.03 7.30 4.82
N SER A 127 6.45 6.63 5.82
CA SER A 127 5.30 5.73 5.62
C SER A 127 4.05 6.49 5.19
N VAL A 128 3.70 7.58 5.89
CA VAL A 128 2.51 8.38 5.59
C VAL A 128 2.66 9.05 4.23
N ALA A 129 3.82 9.65 3.94
CA ALA A 129 4.08 10.27 2.65
C ALA A 129 3.98 9.26 1.48
N ASN A 130 4.56 8.08 1.62
CA ASN A 130 4.49 7.05 0.58
C ASN A 130 3.06 6.55 0.35
N PHE A 131 2.33 6.30 1.44
CA PHE A 131 0.95 5.83 1.39
C PHE A 131 0.03 6.86 0.72
N THR A 132 0.09 8.12 1.16
CA THR A 132 -0.71 9.22 0.59
C THR A 132 -0.37 9.43 -0.88
N TYR A 133 0.90 9.43 -1.24
CA TYR A 133 1.31 9.55 -2.64
C TYR A 133 0.77 8.42 -3.51
N SER A 134 0.90 7.17 -3.05
CA SER A 134 0.39 5.99 -3.77
C SER A 134 -1.12 6.03 -3.94
N LEU A 135 -1.85 6.48 -2.91
CA LEU A 135 -3.29 6.66 -2.95
C LEU A 135 -3.70 7.70 -4.00
N LEU A 136 -3.03 8.87 -4.02
CA LEU A 136 -3.30 9.92 -5.00
C LEU A 136 -3.06 9.43 -6.43
N VAL A 137 -1.94 8.75 -6.68
CA VAL A 137 -1.64 8.21 -8.02
C VAL A 137 -2.66 7.15 -8.42
N GLY A 138 -3.06 6.25 -7.51
CA GLY A 138 -4.09 5.24 -7.78
C GLY A 138 -5.45 5.85 -8.11
N VAL A 139 -5.89 6.85 -7.33
CA VAL A 139 -7.16 7.55 -7.57
C VAL A 139 -7.12 8.34 -8.88
N ALA A 140 -6.01 9.01 -9.17
CA ALA A 140 -5.82 9.71 -10.45
C ALA A 140 -5.85 8.73 -11.63
N ALA A 141 -5.22 7.57 -11.50
CA ALA A 141 -5.25 6.52 -12.53
C ALA A 141 -6.69 6.02 -12.77
N LEU A 142 -7.48 5.81 -11.71
CA LEU A 142 -8.90 5.48 -11.85
C LEU A 142 -9.71 6.59 -12.50
N ALA A 143 -9.45 7.85 -12.15
CA ALA A 143 -10.17 8.98 -12.73
C ALA A 143 -9.89 9.13 -14.23
N VAL A 144 -8.68 8.81 -14.69
CA VAL A 144 -8.26 8.95 -16.10
C VAL A 144 -8.56 7.70 -16.93
N PHE A 145 -8.34 6.50 -16.38
CA PHE A 145 -8.40 5.23 -17.11
C PHE A 145 -9.54 4.30 -16.66
N GLY A 146 -10.30 4.70 -15.64
CA GLY A 146 -11.45 3.96 -15.18
C GLY A 146 -12.58 3.90 -16.21
N PRO A 147 -13.61 3.07 -15.95
CA PRO A 147 -14.82 3.09 -16.75
C PRO A 147 -15.42 4.50 -16.76
N SER A 148 -15.79 5.02 -17.94
CA SER A 148 -16.59 6.23 -18.01
C SER A 148 -17.92 5.97 -17.28
N PRO A 149 -18.42 6.89 -16.45
CA PRO A 149 -19.74 6.76 -15.83
C PRO A 149 -20.91 6.90 -16.84
N PHE A 150 -20.63 6.94 -18.15
CA PHE A 150 -21.59 7.08 -19.24
C PHE A 150 -21.28 6.06 -20.33
#